data_AF-A0A7Y4Y686-F1
#
_entry.id   AF-A0A7Y4Y686-F1
#
_cell.length_a   1.000
_cell.length_b   1.000
_cell.length_c   1.000
_cell.angle_alpha   90.00
_cell.angle_beta   90.00
_cell.angle_gamma   90.00
#
_symmetry.space_group_name_H-M   'P 1'
#
loop_
_entity.id
_entity.type
_entity.pdbx_description
1 polymer ?
#
loop_
_entity_poly.entity_id
_entity_poly.type
_entity_poly.pdbx_seq_one_letter_code
_entity_poly.pdbx_strand_id
1 'polypeptide(L)'
;MCDALVWSFDAIRDISWLEAMKSIASVAMAIIAFFALKNWQRQDKAKRNAEFLDSLIEAAHVYIVEIDKPIALFEMTKIGMESYAPLNESGEDADTAIKGAIAYIQKNGEREAKRLLEMLQAAQPSMIKLRSLAAKGQVFKFKDYAKCQNAIAMLTWNYEKIEAFAAVVGSSTWNWENPEVMKSLKGVMAIDGNEVRSSVQENNVALLEFTRDTYERIYG
;
A
#
# COMPACT_ATOMS: atom_id res chain seq x y z
N MET A 1 -18.40 -69.12 -42.32
CA MET A 1 -17.71 -67.81 -42.24
C MET A 1 -18.59 -66.65 -42.72
N CYS A 2 -19.49 -66.83 -43.69
CA CYS A 2 -20.40 -65.76 -44.14
C CYS A 2 -21.51 -65.38 -43.14
N ASP A 3 -22.04 -66.32 -42.35
CA ASP A 3 -23.13 -66.03 -41.41
C ASP A 3 -22.71 -65.20 -40.19
N ALA A 4 -21.46 -65.33 -39.72
CA ALA A 4 -20.95 -64.53 -38.62
C ALA A 4 -20.75 -63.05 -39.02
N LEU A 5 -20.44 -62.79 -40.30
CA LEU A 5 -20.34 -61.44 -40.84
C LEU A 5 -21.71 -60.80 -41.01
N VAL A 6 -22.73 -61.55 -41.46
CA VAL A 6 -24.11 -61.05 -41.59
C VAL A 6 -24.72 -60.73 -40.22
N TRP A 7 -24.52 -61.59 -39.22
CA TRP A 7 -25.01 -61.34 -37.85
C TRP A 7 -24.32 -60.13 -37.20
N SER A 8 -23.03 -59.93 -37.48
CA SER A 8 -22.31 -58.73 -37.03
C SER A 8 -22.79 -57.45 -37.72
N PHE A 9 -23.21 -57.54 -38.99
CA PHE A 9 -23.74 -56.40 -39.74
C PHE A 9 -25.17 -56.02 -39.33
N ASP A 10 -26.04 -57.02 -39.09
CA ASP A 10 -27.39 -56.79 -38.59
C ASP A 10 -27.39 -56.27 -37.15
N ALA A 11 -26.50 -56.77 -36.28
CA ALA A 11 -26.31 -56.22 -34.94
C ALA A 11 -25.80 -54.77 -34.92
N ILE A 12 -25.02 -54.35 -35.92
CA ILE A 12 -24.58 -52.95 -36.08
C ILE A 12 -25.70 -52.06 -36.64
N ARG A 13 -26.64 -52.64 -37.41
CA ARG A 13 -27.78 -51.94 -38.02
C ARG A 13 -28.96 -51.72 -37.07
N ASP A 14 -29.13 -52.61 -36.08
CA ASP A 14 -30.15 -52.52 -35.02
C ASP A 14 -29.74 -51.63 -33.83
N ILE A 15 -28.49 -51.15 -33.77
CA ILE A 15 -28.11 -50.08 -32.84
C ILE A 15 -28.85 -48.82 -33.29
N SER A 16 -29.68 -48.27 -32.40
CA SER A 16 -30.36 -47.00 -32.59
C SER A 16 -29.35 -45.84 -32.58
N TRP A 17 -28.55 -45.74 -33.64
CA TRP A 17 -27.41 -44.83 -33.80
C TRP A 17 -27.82 -43.38 -33.56
N LEU A 18 -29.07 -43.04 -33.85
CA LEU A 18 -29.66 -41.72 -33.61
C LEU A 18 -29.85 -41.43 -32.11
N GLU A 19 -30.22 -42.42 -31.30
CA GLU A 19 -30.31 -42.31 -29.84
C GLU A 19 -28.91 -42.28 -29.20
N ALA A 20 -27.98 -43.11 -29.70
CA ALA A 20 -26.58 -43.07 -29.28
C ALA A 20 -25.90 -41.72 -29.62
N MET A 21 -26.18 -41.15 -30.80
CA MET A 21 -25.71 -39.82 -31.17
C MET A 21 -26.32 -38.71 -30.32
N LYS A 22 -27.61 -38.80 -29.97
CA LYS A 22 -28.27 -37.85 -29.05
C LYS A 22 -27.68 -37.91 -27.64
N SER A 23 -27.39 -39.11 -27.12
CA SER A 23 -26.73 -39.24 -25.82
C SER A 23 -25.31 -38.69 -25.84
N ILE A 24 -24.53 -38.98 -26.90
CA ILE A 24 -23.19 -38.42 -27.09
C ILE A 24 -23.23 -36.89 -27.19
N ALA A 25 -24.20 -36.33 -27.91
CA ALA A 25 -24.38 -34.88 -28.03
C ALA A 25 -24.68 -34.22 -26.67
N SER A 26 -25.51 -34.84 -25.83
CA SER A 26 -25.81 -34.33 -24.48
C SER A 26 -24.58 -34.35 -23.56
N VAL A 27 -23.76 -35.40 -23.63
CA VAL A 27 -22.50 -35.51 -22.88
C VAL A 27 -21.49 -34.48 -23.39
N ALA A 28 -21.35 -34.32 -24.70
CA ALA A 28 -20.48 -33.32 -25.30
C ALA A 28 -20.89 -31.88 -24.91
N MET A 29 -22.20 -31.57 -24.90
CA MET A 29 -22.70 -30.28 -24.42
C MET A 29 -22.41 -30.07 -22.93
N ALA A 30 -22.57 -31.10 -22.09
CA ALA A 30 -22.24 -31.01 -20.67
C ALA A 30 -20.74 -30.74 -20.46
N ILE A 31 -19.88 -31.38 -21.25
CA ILE A 31 -18.42 -31.15 -21.22
C ILE A 31 -18.08 -29.71 -21.64
N ILE A 32 -18.67 -29.20 -22.74
CA ILE A 32 -18.47 -27.82 -23.20
C ILE A 32 -18.95 -26.83 -22.14
N ALA A 33 -20.14 -27.03 -21.57
CA ALA A 33 -20.69 -26.19 -20.52
C ALA A 33 -19.79 -26.18 -19.27
N PHE A 34 -19.24 -27.33 -18.90
CA PHE A 34 -18.29 -27.44 -17.79
C PHE A 34 -16.99 -26.65 -18.06
N PHE A 35 -16.41 -26.77 -19.27
CA PHE A 35 -15.24 -26.00 -19.65
C PHE A 35 -15.53 -24.49 -19.71
N ALA A 36 -16.69 -24.10 -20.26
CA ALA A 36 -17.13 -22.72 -20.30
C ALA A 36 -17.28 -22.13 -18.87
N LEU A 37 -17.89 -22.88 -17.95
CA LEU A 37 -18.05 -22.46 -16.56
C LEU A 37 -16.68 -22.31 -15.86
N LYS A 38 -15.76 -23.27 -16.04
CA LYS A 38 -14.40 -23.17 -15.50
C LYS A 38 -13.65 -21.97 -16.06
N ASN A 39 -13.76 -21.71 -17.36
CA ASN A 39 -13.13 -20.56 -17.99
C ASN A 39 -13.72 -19.24 -17.47
N TRP A 40 -15.05 -19.17 -17.36
CA TRP A 40 -15.75 -18.02 -16.80
C TRP A 40 -15.32 -17.74 -15.35
N GLN A 41 -15.26 -18.76 -14.49
CA GLN A 41 -14.78 -18.61 -13.11
C GLN A 41 -13.34 -18.09 -13.04
N ARG A 42 -12.46 -18.57 -13.94
CA ARG A 42 -11.07 -18.09 -14.04
C ARG A 42 -11.02 -16.62 -14.45
N GLN A 43 -11.79 -16.22 -15.45
CA GLN A 43 -11.87 -14.84 -15.93
C GLN A 43 -12.45 -13.90 -14.86
N ASP A 44 -13.53 -14.31 -14.19
CA ASP A 44 -14.14 -13.53 -13.10
C ASP A 44 -13.18 -13.33 -11.92
N LYS A 45 -12.42 -14.38 -11.55
CA LYS A 45 -11.36 -14.25 -10.54
C LYS A 45 -10.24 -13.31 -10.99
N ALA A 46 -9.77 -13.44 -12.22
CA ALA A 46 -8.74 -12.56 -12.78
C ALA A 46 -9.18 -11.09 -12.78
N LYS A 47 -10.41 -10.82 -13.22
CA LYS A 47 -11.01 -9.49 -13.24
C LYS A 47 -11.09 -8.86 -11.84
N ARG A 48 -11.64 -9.58 -10.85
CA ARG A 48 -11.72 -9.08 -9.46
C ARG A 48 -10.34 -8.79 -8.87
N ASN A 49 -9.36 -9.61 -9.19
CA ASN A 49 -7.98 -9.39 -8.75
C ASN A 49 -7.41 -8.10 -9.36
N ALA A 50 -7.60 -7.87 -10.66
CA ALA A 50 -7.16 -6.67 -11.35
C ALA A 50 -7.85 -5.41 -10.80
N GLU A 51 -9.18 -5.42 -10.68
CA GLU A 51 -9.96 -4.30 -10.12
C GLU A 51 -9.51 -3.92 -8.69
N PHE A 52 -9.12 -4.92 -7.89
CA PHE A 52 -8.54 -4.68 -6.57
C PHE A 52 -7.17 -4.01 -6.66
N LEU A 53 -6.28 -4.48 -7.54
CA LEU A 53 -4.94 -3.90 -7.73
C LEU A 53 -5.04 -2.45 -8.22
N ASP A 54 -5.95 -2.17 -9.15
CA ASP A 54 -6.20 -0.80 -9.62
C ASP A 54 -6.68 0.10 -8.48
N SER A 55 -7.64 -0.38 -7.69
CA SER A 55 -8.12 0.36 -6.51
C SER A 55 -7.01 0.63 -5.49
N LEU A 56 -6.08 -0.31 -5.33
CA LEU A 56 -4.94 -0.19 -4.42
C LEU A 56 -3.92 0.84 -4.92
N ILE A 57 -3.56 0.80 -6.21
CA ILE A 57 -2.65 1.78 -6.83
C ILE A 57 -3.27 3.17 -6.78
N GLU A 58 -4.54 3.31 -7.15
CA GLU A 58 -5.28 4.57 -7.11
C GLU A 58 -5.22 5.18 -5.70
N ALA A 59 -5.53 4.39 -4.67
CA ALA A 59 -5.47 4.85 -3.29
C ALA A 59 -4.05 5.21 -2.84
N ALA A 60 -3.04 4.45 -3.26
CA ALA A 60 -1.65 4.76 -2.96
C ALA A 60 -1.21 6.08 -3.61
N HIS A 61 -1.57 6.31 -4.87
CA HIS A 61 -1.25 7.53 -5.59
C HIS A 61 -1.89 8.75 -4.94
N VAL A 62 -3.19 8.66 -4.61
CA VAL A 62 -3.89 9.74 -3.89
C VAL A 62 -3.18 10.06 -2.57
N TYR A 63 -2.83 9.05 -1.77
CA TYR A 63 -2.11 9.26 -0.52
C TYR A 63 -0.72 9.89 -0.72
N ILE A 64 0.06 9.41 -1.69
CA ILE A 64 1.40 9.94 -2.00
C ILE A 64 1.33 11.41 -2.40
N VAL A 65 0.32 11.80 -3.17
CA VAL A 65 0.12 13.21 -3.54
C VAL A 65 -0.29 14.06 -2.33
N GLU A 66 -1.15 13.53 -1.46
CA GLU A 66 -1.64 14.27 -0.29
C GLU A 66 -0.59 14.42 0.81
N ILE A 67 0.29 13.43 1.01
CA ILE A 67 1.34 13.45 2.05
C ILE A 67 2.53 14.37 1.71
N ASP A 68 2.71 14.74 0.44
CA ASP A 68 3.81 15.60 -0.02
C ASP A 68 3.81 16.98 0.69
N LYS A 69 2.62 17.57 0.89
CA LYS A 69 2.49 18.86 1.57
C LYS A 69 2.90 18.79 3.05
N PRO A 70 2.42 17.84 3.87
CA PRO A 70 2.96 17.59 5.21
C PRO A 70 4.48 17.40 5.24
N ILE A 71 5.05 16.65 4.29
CA ILE A 71 6.51 16.42 4.21
C ILE A 71 7.25 17.74 3.99
N ALA A 72 6.81 18.55 3.03
CA ALA A 72 7.44 19.84 2.75
C ALA A 72 7.36 20.80 3.95
N LEU A 73 6.22 20.86 4.64
CA LEU A 73 6.07 21.71 5.82
C LEU A 73 6.91 21.21 7.00
N PHE A 74 7.02 19.89 7.17
CA PHE A 74 7.94 19.27 8.12
C PHE A 74 9.39 19.67 7.87
N GLU A 75 9.86 19.55 6.62
CA GLU A 75 11.22 19.96 6.21
C GLU A 75 11.46 21.45 6.50
N MET A 76 10.51 22.33 6.15
CA MET A 76 10.61 23.77 6.44
C MET A 76 10.66 24.06 7.95
N THR A 77 9.91 23.30 8.75
CA THR A 77 9.92 23.45 10.22
C THR A 77 11.29 23.06 10.79
N LYS A 78 11.89 21.97 10.29
CA LYS A 78 13.24 21.56 10.68
C LYS A 78 14.30 22.61 10.33
N ILE A 79 14.28 23.15 9.11
CA ILE A 79 15.17 24.25 8.71
C ILE A 79 14.98 25.46 9.63
N GLY A 80 13.73 25.75 10.01
CA GLY A 80 13.41 26.79 10.98
C GLY A 80 14.08 26.57 12.34
N MET A 81 14.02 25.35 12.87
CA MET A 81 14.70 24.99 14.13
C MET A 81 16.22 25.12 14.04
N GLU A 82 16.81 24.62 12.96
CA GLU A 82 18.25 24.71 12.70
C GLU A 82 18.72 26.17 12.60
N SER A 83 17.89 27.06 12.04
CA SER A 83 18.21 28.49 11.94
C SER A 83 18.24 29.24 13.28
N TYR A 84 17.69 28.65 14.34
CA TYR A 84 17.72 29.20 15.71
C TYR A 84 18.94 28.70 16.51
N ALA A 85 19.77 27.82 15.94
CA ALA A 85 20.99 27.35 16.60
C ALA A 85 21.94 28.53 16.91
N PRO A 86 22.42 28.69 18.16
CA PRO A 86 23.30 29.80 18.51
C PRO A 86 24.66 29.67 17.79
N LEU A 87 25.02 30.69 17.01
CA LEU A 87 26.22 30.71 16.14
C LEU A 87 27.57 30.75 16.89
N ASN A 88 27.57 31.06 18.19
CA ASN A 88 28.78 31.40 18.95
C ASN A 88 28.98 30.53 20.22
N GLU A 89 28.22 29.45 20.42
CA GLU A 89 28.42 28.55 21.55
C GLU A 89 29.40 27.41 21.18
N SER A 90 30.53 27.33 21.87
CA SER A 90 31.56 26.29 21.70
C SER A 90 31.17 24.94 22.34
N GLY A 91 29.93 24.50 22.15
CA GLY A 91 29.41 23.20 22.59
C GLY A 91 29.47 22.13 21.50
N GLU A 92 29.15 20.88 21.83
CA GLU A 92 28.92 19.83 20.81
C GLU A 92 27.76 20.26 19.89
N ASP A 93 27.94 20.12 18.57
CA ASP A 93 26.98 20.54 17.54
C ASP A 93 25.54 20.08 17.81
N ALA A 94 25.38 18.88 18.40
CA ALA A 94 24.09 18.31 18.75
C ALA A 94 23.38 19.07 19.88
N ASP A 95 24.09 19.54 20.89
CA ASP A 95 23.50 20.31 22.00
C ASP A 95 23.11 21.72 21.54
N THR A 96 23.90 22.31 20.64
CA THR A 96 23.60 23.61 20.00
C THR A 96 22.32 23.52 19.14
N ALA A 97 22.17 22.46 18.34
CA ALA A 97 20.98 22.22 17.53
C ALA A 97 19.72 22.03 18.39
N ILE A 98 19.83 21.30 19.50
CA ILE A 98 18.71 21.08 20.42
C ILE A 98 18.27 22.38 21.10
N LYS A 99 19.20 23.22 21.55
CA LYS A 99 18.88 24.55 22.11
C LYS A 99 18.15 25.43 21.08
N GLY A 100 18.62 25.42 19.84
CA GLY A 100 17.97 26.13 18.73
C GLY A 100 16.53 25.63 18.49
N ALA A 101 16.34 24.31 18.47
CA ALA A 101 15.03 23.70 18.33
C ALA A 101 14.07 24.09 19.47
N ILE A 102 14.53 24.08 20.73
CA ILE A 102 13.73 24.51 21.89
C ILE A 102 13.32 25.98 21.74
N ALA A 103 14.26 26.86 21.41
CA ALA A 103 13.98 28.29 21.22
C ALA A 103 12.97 28.54 20.08
N TYR A 104 13.10 27.77 18.99
CA TYR A 104 12.14 27.81 17.88
C TYR A 104 10.74 27.34 18.32
N ILE A 105 10.66 26.20 19.01
CA ILE A 105 9.41 25.60 19.50
C ILE A 105 8.68 26.55 20.45
N GLN A 106 9.40 27.16 21.39
CA GLN A 106 8.81 28.12 22.33
C GLN A 106 8.20 29.34 21.63
N LYS A 107 8.79 29.78 20.51
CA LYS A 107 8.34 30.98 19.78
C LYS A 107 7.30 30.72 18.71
N ASN A 108 7.42 29.61 17.97
CA ASN A 108 6.61 29.33 16.78
C ASN A 108 5.87 27.98 16.85
N GLY A 109 6.19 27.12 17.81
CA GLY A 109 5.81 25.71 17.82
C GLY A 109 4.31 25.45 17.71
N GLU A 110 3.49 26.18 18.48
CA GLU A 110 2.03 26.02 18.42
C GLU A 110 1.44 26.32 17.03
N ARG A 111 1.93 27.40 16.39
CA ARG A 111 1.48 27.79 15.03
C ARG A 111 1.90 26.76 13.99
N GLU A 112 3.17 26.33 14.02
CA GLU A 112 3.68 25.38 13.03
C GLU A 112 3.07 23.99 13.22
N ALA A 113 2.93 23.52 14.46
CA ALA A 113 2.24 22.27 14.76
C ALA A 113 0.79 22.28 14.29
N LYS A 114 0.05 23.38 14.54
CA LYS A 114 -1.33 23.53 14.05
C LYS A 114 -1.40 23.41 12.52
N ARG A 115 -0.55 24.13 11.79
CA ARG A 115 -0.49 24.06 10.32
C ARG A 115 -0.16 22.66 9.84
N LEU A 116 0.79 22.00 10.48
CA LEU A 116 1.22 20.64 10.13
C LEU A 116 0.11 19.62 10.37
N LEU A 117 -0.57 19.71 11.52
CA LEU A 117 -1.72 18.86 11.85
C LEU A 117 -2.91 19.09 10.91
N GLU A 118 -3.20 20.33 10.51
CA GLU A 118 -4.23 20.63 9.51
C GLU A 118 -3.93 19.95 8.16
N MET A 119 -2.66 19.97 7.72
CA MET A 119 -2.25 19.29 6.48
C MET A 119 -2.28 17.77 6.61
N LEU A 120 -1.85 17.22 7.76
CA LEU A 120 -1.97 15.78 8.05
C LEU A 120 -3.43 15.34 8.12
N GLN A 121 -4.33 16.15 8.68
CA GLN A 121 -5.74 15.83 8.74
C GLN A 121 -6.36 15.75 7.33
N ALA A 122 -5.90 16.58 6.39
CA ALA A 122 -6.31 16.51 4.99
C ALA A 122 -5.86 15.21 4.30
N ALA A 123 -4.68 14.68 4.62
CA ALA A 123 -4.15 13.42 4.07
C ALA A 123 -4.66 12.16 4.81
N GLN A 124 -5.32 12.32 5.95
CA GLN A 124 -5.78 11.19 6.79
C GLN A 124 -6.77 10.25 6.05
N PRO A 125 -7.77 10.75 5.30
CA PRO A 125 -8.74 9.87 4.65
C PRO A 125 -8.11 8.93 3.62
N SER A 126 -7.15 9.41 2.82
CA SER A 126 -6.44 8.58 1.83
C SER A 126 -5.52 7.55 2.49
N MET A 127 -4.84 7.93 3.57
CA MET A 127 -4.04 7.01 4.39
C MET A 127 -4.88 5.87 4.97
N ILE A 128 -6.05 6.19 5.55
CA ILE A 128 -6.98 5.19 6.09
C ILE A 128 -7.49 4.26 4.98
N LYS A 129 -7.89 4.83 3.83
CA LYS A 129 -8.34 4.06 2.67
C LYS A 129 -7.26 3.09 2.18
N LEU A 130 -6.02 3.55 2.07
CA LEU A 130 -4.88 2.75 1.65
C LEU A 130 -4.62 1.59 2.62
N ARG A 131 -4.61 1.85 3.94
CA ARG A 131 -4.48 0.80 4.97
C ARG A 131 -5.60 -0.22 4.92
N SER A 132 -6.84 0.23 4.73
CA SER A 132 -8.01 -0.63 4.62
C SER A 132 -7.91 -1.55 3.40
N LEU A 133 -7.49 -1.02 2.24
CA LEU A 133 -7.26 -1.83 1.04
C LEU A 133 -6.10 -2.82 1.24
N ALA A 134 -5.03 -2.42 1.92
CA ALA A 134 -3.93 -3.32 2.26
C ALA A 134 -4.38 -4.49 3.18
N ALA A 135 -5.26 -4.22 4.14
CA ALA A 135 -5.86 -5.27 4.94
C ALA A 135 -6.76 -6.19 4.09
N LYS A 136 -7.61 -5.61 3.23
CA LYS A 136 -8.50 -6.35 2.33
C LYS A 136 -7.75 -7.26 1.36
N GLY A 137 -6.57 -6.85 0.88
CA GLY A 137 -5.79 -7.64 -0.08
C GLY A 137 -5.33 -9.00 0.44
N GLN A 138 -5.27 -9.21 1.77
CA GLN A 138 -4.99 -10.52 2.35
C GLN A 138 -6.01 -11.58 1.94
N VAL A 139 -7.26 -11.17 1.65
CA VAL A 139 -8.34 -12.08 1.21
C VAL A 139 -8.04 -12.70 -0.16
N PHE A 140 -7.32 -11.99 -1.02
CA PHE A 140 -7.03 -12.41 -2.39
C PHE A 140 -5.91 -13.44 -2.50
N LYS A 141 -5.13 -13.65 -1.42
CA LYS A 141 -4.02 -14.62 -1.35
C LYS A 141 -3.01 -14.45 -2.50
N PHE A 142 -2.67 -13.21 -2.84
CA PHE A 142 -1.63 -12.95 -3.82
C PHE A 142 -0.29 -13.54 -3.36
N LYS A 143 0.44 -14.15 -4.28
CA LYS A 143 1.82 -14.57 -4.00
C LYS A 143 2.64 -13.31 -3.67
N ASP A 144 3.49 -13.42 -2.64
CA ASP A 144 4.37 -12.36 -2.15
C ASP A 144 3.64 -11.09 -1.65
N TYR A 145 2.36 -11.21 -1.24
CA TYR A 145 1.56 -10.08 -0.76
C TYR A 145 2.17 -9.35 0.45
N ALA A 146 2.95 -10.06 1.28
CA ALA A 146 3.65 -9.46 2.40
C ALA A 146 4.57 -8.29 1.98
N LYS A 147 5.16 -8.35 0.78
CA LYS A 147 5.97 -7.24 0.24
C LYS A 147 5.13 -5.98 0.01
N CYS A 148 3.96 -6.14 -0.61
CA CYS A 148 2.99 -5.06 -0.81
C CYS A 148 2.51 -4.48 0.52
N GLN A 149 2.14 -5.35 1.45
CA GLN A 149 1.68 -4.93 2.78
C GLN A 149 2.76 -4.14 3.53
N ASN A 150 4.01 -4.59 3.50
CA ASN A 150 5.13 -3.90 4.14
C ASN A 150 5.41 -2.55 3.47
N ALA A 151 5.38 -2.48 2.14
CA ALA A 151 5.56 -1.22 1.41
C ALA A 151 4.48 -0.19 1.81
N ILE A 152 3.23 -0.62 1.91
CA ILE A 152 2.12 0.25 2.37
C ILE A 152 2.27 0.63 3.85
N ALA A 153 2.70 -0.29 4.69
CA ALA A 153 2.98 0.01 6.10
C ALA A 153 4.05 1.11 6.21
N MET A 154 5.15 1.00 5.46
CA MET A 154 6.21 1.99 5.44
C MET A 154 5.77 3.33 4.82
N LEU A 155 4.98 3.32 3.75
CA LEU A 155 4.37 4.54 3.18
C LEU A 155 3.56 5.30 4.23
N THR A 156 2.74 4.59 4.99
CA THR A 156 1.85 5.19 5.99
C THR A 156 2.55 5.47 7.32
N TRP A 157 3.67 4.82 7.61
CA TRP A 157 4.51 5.11 8.78
C TRP A 157 5.07 6.53 8.76
N ASN A 158 5.36 7.07 7.56
CA ASN A 158 5.82 8.45 7.41
C ASN A 158 4.78 9.48 7.91
N TYR A 159 3.49 9.19 7.79
CA TYR A 159 2.43 10.02 8.40
C TYR A 159 2.60 10.10 9.91
N GLU A 160 2.76 8.94 10.56
CA GLU A 160 2.87 8.84 12.03
C GLU A 160 4.16 9.49 12.55
N LYS A 161 5.26 9.38 11.80
CA LYS A 161 6.51 10.11 12.10
C LYS A 161 6.27 11.63 12.13
N ILE A 162 5.59 12.17 11.12
CA ILE A 162 5.32 13.61 11.01
C ILE A 162 4.31 14.06 12.07
N GLU A 163 3.30 13.24 12.37
CA GLU A 163 2.33 13.50 13.43
C GLU A 163 3.01 13.55 14.80
N ALA A 164 3.90 12.60 15.10
CA ALA A 164 4.70 12.59 16.33
C ALA A 164 5.60 13.83 16.43
N PHE A 165 6.23 14.24 15.33
CA PHE A 165 6.97 15.49 15.26
C PHE A 165 6.06 16.69 15.57
N ALA A 166 4.90 16.79 14.93
CA ALA A 166 3.94 17.88 15.16
C ALA A 166 3.50 17.97 16.63
N ALA A 167 3.27 16.82 17.29
CA ALA A 167 2.90 16.77 18.69
C ALA A 167 4.00 17.32 19.62
N VAL A 168 5.27 16.97 19.38
CA VAL A 168 6.40 17.50 20.16
C VAL A 168 6.59 18.99 19.89
N VAL A 169 6.51 19.43 18.64
CA VAL A 169 6.67 20.83 18.25
C VAL A 169 5.54 21.70 18.79
N GLY A 170 4.31 21.19 18.88
CA GLY A 170 3.18 21.91 19.44
C GLY A 170 3.27 22.11 20.95
N SER A 171 4.18 21.41 21.62
CA SER A 171 4.29 21.37 23.07
C SER A 171 5.23 22.46 23.62
N SER A 172 4.94 23.73 23.31
CA SER A 172 5.79 24.88 23.67
C SER A 172 6.05 25.05 25.18
N THR A 173 5.17 24.49 26.02
CA THR A 173 5.17 24.63 27.49
C THR A 173 5.77 23.44 28.23
N TRP A 174 6.33 22.45 27.53
CA TRP A 174 6.97 21.31 28.18
C TRP A 174 8.19 21.70 29.01
N ASN A 175 8.46 20.91 30.04
CA ASN A 175 9.68 21.06 30.83
C ASN A 175 10.88 20.50 30.05
N TRP A 176 11.54 21.37 29.29
CA TRP A 176 12.71 21.03 28.46
C TRP A 176 13.93 20.56 29.25
N GLU A 177 13.97 20.77 30.57
CA GLU A 177 15.03 20.25 31.44
C GLU A 177 14.78 18.78 31.82
N ASN A 178 13.57 18.25 31.60
CA ASN A 178 13.25 16.86 31.90
C ASN A 178 13.95 15.91 30.89
N PRO A 179 14.72 14.91 31.35
CA PRO A 179 15.43 13.98 30.46
C PRO A 179 14.54 13.20 29.48
N GLU A 180 13.31 12.85 29.87
CA GLU A 180 12.38 12.13 28.98
C GLU A 180 11.83 13.04 27.89
N VAL A 181 11.51 14.30 28.23
CA VAL A 181 11.12 15.32 27.23
C VAL A 181 12.26 15.57 26.24
N MET A 182 13.50 15.67 26.75
CA MET A 182 14.69 15.83 25.93
C MET A 182 14.92 14.63 25.00
N LYS A 183 14.68 13.41 25.48
CA LYS A 183 14.75 12.18 24.69
C LYS A 183 13.71 12.19 23.56
N SER A 184 12.47 12.60 23.83
CA SER A 184 11.44 12.76 22.80
C SER A 184 11.83 13.79 21.76
N LEU A 185 12.35 14.95 22.17
CA LEU A 185 12.85 15.98 21.26
C LEU A 185 13.99 15.45 20.37
N LYS A 186 14.99 14.79 20.96
CA LYS A 186 16.09 14.16 20.22
C LYS A 186 15.57 13.12 19.21
N GLY A 187 14.58 12.33 19.61
CA GLY A 187 13.94 11.35 18.75
C GLY A 187 13.28 11.97 17.51
N VAL A 188 12.50 13.05 17.68
CA VAL A 188 11.84 13.71 16.53
C VAL A 188 12.81 14.54 15.70
N MET A 189 13.87 15.10 16.30
CA MET A 189 14.91 15.83 15.58
C MET A 189 15.76 14.90 14.70
N ALA A 190 15.93 13.65 15.11
CA ALA A 190 16.64 12.63 14.33
C ALA A 190 15.89 12.18 13.07
N ILE A 191 14.60 12.51 12.91
CA ILE A 191 13.84 12.19 11.70
C ILE A 191 14.36 13.07 10.55
N ASP A 192 14.95 12.46 9.51
CA ASP A 192 15.42 13.19 8.33
C ASP A 192 14.32 13.33 7.27
N GLY A 193 14.08 14.54 6.77
CA GLY A 193 13.12 14.81 5.70
C GLY A 193 13.49 14.15 4.38
N ASN A 194 14.78 14.07 4.06
CA ASN A 194 15.25 13.34 2.88
C ASN A 194 14.94 11.85 3.00
N GLU A 195 15.18 11.27 4.19
CA GLU A 195 14.82 9.86 4.46
C GLU A 195 13.31 9.63 4.32
N VAL A 196 12.46 10.55 4.82
CA VAL A 196 11.01 10.45 4.64
C VAL A 196 10.63 10.45 3.16
N ARG A 197 11.20 11.36 2.37
CA ARG A 197 10.92 11.47 0.93
C ARG A 197 11.41 10.25 0.15
N SER A 198 12.63 9.80 0.40
CA SER A 198 13.20 8.59 -0.18
C SER A 198 12.37 7.36 0.18
N SER A 199 11.95 7.24 1.45
CA SER A 199 11.06 6.17 1.91
C SER A 199 9.74 6.15 1.13
N VAL A 200 9.11 7.30 0.86
CA VAL A 200 7.90 7.35 0.03
C VAL A 200 8.17 6.84 -1.39
N GLN A 201 9.27 7.26 -2.00
CA GLN A 201 9.63 6.86 -3.37
C GLN A 201 9.94 5.36 -3.46
N GLU A 202 10.79 4.84 -2.58
CA GLU A 202 11.21 3.44 -2.55
C GLU A 202 10.02 2.50 -2.34
N ASN A 203 9.13 2.84 -1.41
CA ASN A 203 7.96 2.00 -1.14
C ASN A 203 6.88 2.12 -2.22
N ASN A 204 6.78 3.25 -2.93
CA ASN A 204 5.96 3.36 -4.13
C ASN A 204 6.49 2.44 -5.24
N VAL A 205 7.81 2.41 -5.47
CA VAL A 205 8.44 1.49 -6.44
C VAL A 205 8.14 0.04 -6.06
N ALA A 206 8.33 -0.35 -4.79
CA ALA A 206 8.06 -1.70 -4.33
C ALA A 206 6.58 -2.11 -4.53
N LEU A 207 5.64 -1.19 -4.33
CA LEU A 207 4.22 -1.40 -4.60
C LEU A 207 3.94 -1.62 -6.09
N LEU A 208 4.54 -0.80 -6.96
CA LEU A 208 4.39 -0.91 -8.41
C LEU A 208 5.00 -2.19 -8.96
N GLU A 209 6.17 -2.60 -8.46
CA GLU A 209 6.80 -3.88 -8.81
C GLU A 209 5.91 -5.06 -8.41
N PHE A 210 5.41 -5.08 -7.18
CA PHE A 210 4.46 -6.10 -6.75
C PHE A 210 3.24 -6.16 -7.68
N THR A 211 2.71 -5.01 -8.07
CA THR A 211 1.51 -4.93 -8.89
C THR A 211 1.78 -5.41 -10.31
N ARG A 212 2.88 -4.97 -10.93
CA ARG A 212 3.36 -5.47 -12.24
C ARG A 212 3.49 -6.99 -12.23
N ASP A 213 4.24 -7.53 -11.26
CA ASP A 213 4.48 -8.98 -11.17
C ASP A 213 3.16 -9.75 -10.95
N THR A 214 2.17 -9.14 -10.30
CA THR A 214 0.85 -9.74 -10.10
C THR A 214 0.01 -9.68 -11.38
N TYR A 215 0.06 -8.57 -12.13
CA TYR A 215 -0.58 -8.43 -13.43
C TYR A 215 -0.05 -9.45 -14.44
N GLU A 216 1.27 -9.62 -14.51
CA GLU A 216 1.92 -10.64 -15.35
C GLU A 216 1.43 -12.06 -15.01
N ARG A 217 1.19 -12.36 -13.73
CA ARG A 217 0.65 -13.66 -13.31
C ARG A 217 -0.84 -13.85 -13.61
N ILE A 218 -1.61 -12.77 -13.72
CA ILE A 218 -3.04 -12.82 -13.98
C ILE A 218 -3.31 -12.95 -15.48
N TYR A 219 -2.55 -12.24 -16.31
CA TYR A 219 -2.80 -12.12 -17.76
C TYR A 219 -1.72 -12.73 -18.67
N GLY A 220 -0.51 -12.97 -18.18
CA GLY A 220 0.55 -13.71 -18.88
C GLY A 220 0.35 -15.22 -18.77
#